data_AF-A0A2U3R810-F1
#
_entry.id   AF-A0A2U3R810-F1
#
_cell.length_a   1.000
_cell.length_b   1.000
_cell.length_c   1.000
_cell.angle_alpha   90.00
_cell.angle_beta   90.00
_cell.angle_gamma   90.00
#
_symmetry.space_group_name_H-M   'P 1'
#
loop_
_entity.id
_entity.type
_entity.pdbx_description
1 polymer ?
#
loop_
_entity_poly.entity_id
_entity_poly.type
_entity_poly.pdbx_seq_one_letter_code
_entity_poly.pdbx_strand_id
1 'polypeptide(L)'
;MLDNQTHQVIYTNFSNGKKHDFRLFKESKILIHSKVEAITDTGYQGIQKIHNNSELQKKKSKKNTLTKNDKKNNRRLAGERVVNENVIGILKRLQNYC
;
A
#
# COMPACT_ATOMS: atom_id res chain seq x y z
N MET A 1 -1.38 -7.08 3.38
CA MET A 1 0.06 -7.14 3.08
C MET A 1 0.29 -8.34 2.20
N LEU A 2 0.87 -8.10 1.04
CA LEU A 2 1.20 -9.10 0.03
C LEU A 2 2.72 -9.17 -0.07
N ASP A 3 3.27 -10.37 -0.14
CA ASP A 3 4.65 -10.56 -0.51
C ASP A 3 4.82 -10.34 -2.03
N ASN A 4 5.70 -9.43 -2.44
CA ASN A 4 5.81 -9.06 -3.86
C ASN A 4 6.53 -10.11 -4.71
N GLN A 5 7.26 -11.05 -4.10
CA GLN A 5 7.99 -12.09 -4.83
C GLN A 5 7.12 -13.34 -5.03
N THR A 6 6.45 -13.77 -3.97
CA THR A 6 5.65 -15.00 -3.94
C THR A 6 4.17 -14.76 -4.21
N HIS A 7 3.72 -13.50 -4.20
CA HIS A 7 2.31 -13.11 -4.27
C HIS A 7 1.43 -13.76 -3.17
N GLN A 8 2.04 -14.15 -2.05
CA GLN A 8 1.33 -14.70 -0.91
C GLN A 8 0.77 -13.58 -0.03
N VAL A 9 -0.45 -13.76 0.46
CA VAL A 9 -1.05 -12.86 1.45
C VAL A 9 -0.40 -13.15 2.80
N ILE A 10 0.44 -12.23 3.28
CA ILE A 10 1.11 -12.34 4.59
C ILE A 10 0.13 -11.98 5.71
N TYR A 11 -0.67 -10.94 5.50
CA TYR A 11 -1.59 -10.43 6.50
C TYR A 11 -2.77 -9.72 5.83
N THR A 12 -3.97 -9.96 6.33
CA THR A 12 -5.16 -9.20 5.97
C THR A 12 -5.97 -8.88 7.22
N ASN A 13 -6.63 -7.74 7.22
CA ASN A 13 -7.56 -7.36 8.28
C ASN A 13 -8.68 -6.54 7.64
N PHE A 14 -9.88 -6.72 8.18
CA PHE A 14 -11.10 -6.11 7.68
C PHE A 14 -11.77 -5.38 8.83
N SER A 15 -12.50 -4.32 8.51
CA SER A 15 -13.33 -3.62 9.47
C SER A 15 -14.66 -3.28 8.84
N ASN A 16 -15.73 -3.41 9.62
CA ASN A 16 -17.05 -3.00 9.19
C ASN A 16 -17.14 -1.45 9.16
N GLY A 17 -17.78 -0.92 8.12
CA GLY A 17 -18.00 0.53 7.97
C GLY A 17 -16.85 1.31 7.30
N LYS A 18 -16.89 2.64 7.43
CA LYS A 18 -16.02 3.59 6.69
C LYS A 18 -14.68 3.85 7.38
N LYS A 19 -13.98 2.81 7.82
CA LYS A 19 -12.64 2.97 8.38
C LYS A 19 -11.59 2.98 7.27
N HIS A 20 -10.65 3.91 7.34
CA HIS A 20 -9.57 3.98 6.36
C HIS A 20 -8.51 2.91 6.63
N ASP A 21 -8.00 2.27 5.57
CA ASP A 21 -7.02 1.18 5.64
C ASP A 21 -5.78 1.56 6.45
N PHE A 22 -5.25 2.78 6.26
CA PHE A 22 -4.08 3.24 7.04
C PHE A 22 -4.36 3.35 8.55
N ARG A 23 -5.60 3.66 8.95
CA ARG A 23 -5.98 3.65 10.37
C ARG A 23 -6.03 2.22 10.89
N LEU A 24 -6.60 1.30 10.11
CA LEU A 24 -6.63 -0.12 10.44
C LEU A 24 -5.21 -0.70 10.61
N PHE A 25 -4.28 -0.32 9.72
CA PHE A 25 -2.87 -0.69 9.80
C PHE A 25 -2.18 -0.16 11.07
N LYS A 26 -2.41 1.10 11.45
CA LYS A 26 -1.85 1.65 12.70
C LYS A 26 -2.36 0.90 13.92
N GLU A 27 -3.64 0.59 13.94
CA GLU A 27 -4.28 -0.10 15.06
C GLU A 27 -3.88 -1.59 15.14
N SER A 28 -3.51 -2.22 14.02
CA SER A 28 -3.05 -3.62 14.03
C SER A 28 -1.66 -3.81 14.63
N LYS A 29 -0.89 -2.73 14.85
CA LYS A 29 0.45 -2.74 15.48
C LYS A 29 1.43 -3.74 14.84
N ILE A 30 1.27 -4.00 13.54
CA ILE A 30 2.15 -4.92 12.81
C ILE A 30 3.51 -4.27 12.69
N LEU A 31 4.54 -5.02 13.03
CA LEU A 31 5.92 -4.60 12.86
C LEU A 31 6.44 -5.21 11.56
N ILE A 32 6.75 -4.33 10.61
CA ILE A 32 7.46 -4.69 9.39
C ILE A 32 8.94 -4.62 9.70
N HIS A 33 9.69 -5.66 9.35
CA HIS A 33 11.14 -5.65 9.56
C HIS A 33 11.78 -4.48 8.78
N SER A 34 12.65 -3.71 9.43
CA SER A 34 13.18 -2.45 8.88
C SER A 34 13.86 -2.56 7.51
N LYS A 35 14.44 -3.73 7.20
CA LYS A 35 15.07 -4.03 5.90
C LYS A 35 14.08 -4.35 4.78
N VAL A 36 12.83 -4.69 5.09
CA VAL A 36 11.82 -5.01 4.07
C VAL A 36 11.34 -3.71 3.45
N GLU A 37 11.26 -3.66 2.13
CA GLU A 37 10.71 -2.50 1.43
C GLU A 37 9.18 -2.60 1.38
N ALA A 38 8.50 -1.53 1.78
CA ALA A 38 7.04 -1.46 1.74
C ALA A 38 6.57 -0.54 0.62
N ILE A 39 5.82 -1.08 -0.34
CA ILE A 39 5.21 -0.29 -1.42
C ILE A 39 3.75 0.00 -1.06
N THR A 40 3.37 1.29 -1.03
CA THR A 40 2.03 1.71 -0.58
C THR A 40 1.40 2.77 -1.49
N ASP A 41 0.08 3.00 -1.38
CA ASP A 41 -0.60 4.11 -2.07
C ASP A 41 -0.40 5.42 -1.33
N THR A 42 -0.78 6.49 -2.00
CA THR A 42 -0.91 7.83 -1.43
C THR A 42 -1.86 7.92 -0.23
N GLY A 43 -2.75 6.94 0.01
CA GLY A 43 -3.59 6.86 1.22
C GLY A 43 -2.79 6.51 2.48
N TYR A 44 -1.62 5.90 2.34
CA TYR A 44 -0.67 5.64 3.42
C TYR A 44 0.30 6.80 3.64
N GLN A 45 -0.08 8.03 3.28
CA GLN A 45 0.77 9.21 3.45
C GLN A 45 1.23 9.35 4.92
N GLY A 46 2.55 9.37 5.12
CA GLY A 46 3.17 9.40 6.44
C GLY A 46 3.58 8.04 7.00
N ILE A 47 3.41 6.94 6.26
CA ILE A 47 3.90 5.60 6.62
C ILE A 47 5.40 5.58 6.92
N GLN A 48 6.18 6.46 6.28
CA GLN A 48 7.62 6.61 6.53
C GLN A 48 7.95 6.94 8.00
N LYS A 49 7.02 7.50 8.78
CA LYS A 49 7.21 7.73 10.22
C LYS A 49 7.10 6.44 11.05
N ILE A 50 6.47 5.41 10.50
CA ILE A 50 6.25 4.10 11.12
C ILE A 50 7.29 3.11 10.57
N HIS A 51 7.58 3.17 9.28
CA HIS A 51 8.54 2.31 8.59
C HIS A 51 9.30 3.12 7.54
N ASN A 52 10.57 3.45 7.82
CA ASN A 52 11.38 4.34 6.97
C ASN A 52 11.57 3.79 5.55
N ASN A 53 11.70 2.46 5.40
CA ASN A 53 11.92 1.80 4.11
C ASN A 53 10.60 1.60 3.36
N SER A 54 9.86 2.69 3.15
CA SER A 54 8.57 2.69 2.45
C SER A 54 8.62 3.57 1.20
N GLU A 55 8.25 2.99 0.07
CA GLU A 55 8.05 3.69 -1.20
C GLU A 55 6.58 4.07 -1.40
N LEU A 56 6.37 5.32 -1.79
CA LEU A 56 5.06 5.87 -2.15
C LEU A 56 5.13 6.57 -3.49
N GLN A 57 4.03 6.51 -4.23
CA GLN A 57 3.90 7.35 -5.41
C GLN A 57 3.95 8.83 -5.02
N LYS A 58 4.75 9.60 -5.76
CA LYS A 58 4.86 11.04 -5.55
C LYS A 58 3.58 11.71 -6.03
N LYS A 59 2.90 12.41 -5.12
CA LYS A 59 1.71 13.19 -5.43
C LYS A 59 2.10 14.51 -6.09
N LYS A 60 1.44 14.87 -7.19
CA LYS A 60 1.52 16.22 -7.77
C LYS A 60 0.91 17.23 -6.80
N SER A 61 1.59 18.35 -6.56
CA SER A 61 1.01 19.49 -5.83
C SER A 61 1.04 20.75 -6.71
N LYS A 62 0.29 21.78 -6.32
CA LYS A 62 0.24 23.06 -7.06
C LYS A 62 1.63 23.71 -7.17
N LYS A 63 2.46 23.55 -6.14
CA LYS A 63 3.82 24.11 -6.07
C LYS A 63 4.90 23.15 -6.57
N ASN A 64 4.65 21.84 -6.52
CA ASN A 64 5.62 20.81 -6.91
C ASN A 64 5.04 19.94 -8.01
N THR A 65 5.41 20.24 -9.25
CA THR A 65 5.08 19.42 -10.42
C THR A 65 5.92 18.15 -10.45
N LEU A 66 5.39 17.09 -11.07
CA LEU A 66 6.12 15.84 -11.23
C LEU A 66 7.16 15.98 -12.33
N THR A 67 8.42 15.69 -12.00
CA THR A 67 9.50 15.58 -12.98
C THR A 67 9.29 14.37 -13.88
N LYS A 68 10.02 14.27 -14.99
CA LYS A 68 9.98 13.07 -15.86
C LYS A 68 10.37 11.80 -15.08
N ASN A 69 11.35 11.92 -14.18
CA ASN A 69 11.80 10.80 -13.36
C ASN A 69 10.72 10.37 -12.34
N ASP A 70 10.06 11.32 -11.69
CA ASP A 70 8.95 11.04 -10.77
C ASP A 70 7.82 10.27 -11.49
N LYS A 71 7.49 10.68 -12.72
CA LYS A 71 6.46 9.98 -13.52
C LYS A 71 6.88 8.55 -13.88
N LYS A 72 8.16 8.33 -14.21
CA LYS A 72 8.69 6.99 -14.51
C LYS A 72 8.63 6.09 -13.27
N ASN A 73 9.04 6.60 -12.12
CA ASN A 73 8.97 5.86 -10.85
C ASN A 73 7.52 5.59 -10.43
N ASN A 74 6.62 6.57 -10.52
CA ASN A 74 5.21 6.36 -10.25
C ASN A 74 4.59 5.29 -11.17
N ARG A 75 5.02 5.21 -12.44
CA ARG A 75 4.57 4.16 -13.37
C ARG A 75 5.08 2.77 -12.96
N ARG A 76 6.34 2.65 -12.55
CA ARG A 76 6.89 1.39 -11.99
C ARG A 76 6.06 0.94 -10.79
N LEU A 77 5.88 1.84 -9.82
CA LEU A 77 5.11 1.56 -8.60
C LEU A 77 3.64 1.24 -8.90
N ALA A 78 3.03 1.86 -9.91
CA ALA A 78 1.68 1.49 -10.33
C ALA A 78 1.63 0.06 -10.87
N GLY A 79 2.61 -0.36 -11.68
CA GLY A 79 2.71 -1.72 -12.21
C GLY A 79 2.85 -2.79 -11.12
N GLU A 80 3.73 -2.56 -10.15
CA GLU A 80 3.93 -3.47 -9.00
C GLU A 80 2.64 -3.64 -8.15
N ARG A 81 1.80 -2.61 -8.11
CA ARG A 81 0.58 -2.61 -7.29
C ARG A 81 -0.62 -3.30 -7.94
N VAL A 82 -0.59 -3.54 -9.25
CA VAL A 82 -1.69 -4.23 -9.97
C VAL A 82 -2.00 -5.59 -9.33
N VAL A 83 -0.98 -6.35 -8.95
CA VAL A 83 -1.18 -7.66 -8.33
C VAL A 83 -1.86 -7.52 -6.97
N ASN A 84 -1.44 -6.55 -6.16
CA ASN A 84 -2.05 -6.28 -4.87
C ASN A 84 -3.53 -5.85 -5.01
N GLU A 85 -3.86 -5.02 -6.01
CA GLU A 85 -5.24 -4.63 -6.30
C GLU A 85 -6.12 -5.82 -6.67
N ASN A 86 -5.59 -6.73 -7.51
CA ASN A 86 -6.30 -7.96 -7.90
C ASN A 86 -6.57 -8.86 -6.67
N VAL A 87 -5.57 -9.08 -5.82
CA VAL A 87 -5.71 -9.90 -4.61
C VAL A 87 -6.70 -9.27 -3.63
N ILE A 88 -6.62 -7.96 -3.39
CA ILE A 88 -7.57 -7.23 -2.55
C ILE A 88 -9.01 -7.36 -3.11
N GLY A 89 -9.18 -7.28 -4.42
CA GLY A 89 -10.48 -7.47 -5.08
C GLY A 89 -11.07 -8.87 -4.85
N ILE A 90 -10.24 -9.92 -4.91
CA ILE A 90 -10.66 -11.29 -4.59
C ILE A 90 -11.06 -11.40 -3.12
N LEU A 91 -10.22 -10.91 -2.20
CA LEU A 91 -10.47 -10.96 -0.76
C LEU A 91 -11.79 -10.27 -0.37
N LYS A 92 -12.06 -9.09 -0.95
CA LYS A 92 -13.32 -8.36 -0.72
C LYS A 92 -14.54 -9.11 -1.25
N ARG A 93 -14.42 -9.82 -2.38
CA ARG A 93 -15.51 -10.66 -2.89
C ARG A 93 -15.79 -11.83 -1.95
N LEU A 94 -14.75 -12.54 -1.52
CA LEU A 94 -14.88 -13.67 -0.60
C LEU A 94 -15.50 -13.26 0.73
N GLN A 95 -15.13 -12.09 1.26
CA GLN A 95 -15.72 -11.55 2.48
C GLN A 95 -17.24 -11.37 2.38
N ASN A 96 -17.79 -11.07 1.20
CA ASN A 96 -19.24 -10.89 1.03
C ASN A 96 -20.03 -12.22 0.99
N TYR A 97 -19.32 -13.36 0.86
CA TYR A 97 -19.93 -14.70 0.83
C TYR A 97 -19.87 -15.41 2.20
N CYS A 98 -19.23 -14.81 3.21
CA CYS A 98 -19.10 -15.34 4.56
C CYS A 98 -19.80 -14.40 5.56
#